data_AF-A0A7S3MF00-F1
#
_entry.id   AF-A0A7S3MF00-F1
#
_cell.length_a   1.000
_cell.length_b   1.000
_cell.length_c   1.000
_cell.angle_alpha   90.00
_cell.angle_beta   90.00
_cell.angle_gamma   90.00
#
_symmetry.space_group_name_H-M   'P 1'
#
loop_
_entity.id
_entity.type
_entity.pdbx_description
1 polymer ?
#
loop_
_entity_poly.entity_id
_entity_poly.type
_entity_poly.pdbx_seq_one_letter_code
_entity_poly.pdbx_strand_id
1 'polypeptide(L)'
;MSGKDKVAKKSGFDTTAMVMALVCVAGSYLLTTTFKSTAQSPNKTFGSFEEFYPFYISQHADETCRRLHFVGTSLIFLFNVYEWSVFPSLIMAGIVGTGVFAVTQHIDHGFFELGAMMLTFIIFMRKFTGSWAKGLAVPIVAYGFAWAGHFYFEMNKPATFVYPMYSLFGDFRLFFEIASTQRKF
;
A
#
# COMPACT_ATOMS: atom_id res chain seq x y z
N MET A 1 -41.22 34.84 1.25
CA MET A 1 -40.68 33.59 1.84
C MET A 1 -39.99 32.82 0.72
N SER A 2 -38.65 32.84 0.68
CA SER A 2 -37.84 32.25 -0.40
C SER A 2 -37.47 30.80 -0.04
N GLY A 3 -38.10 29.84 -0.71
CA GLY A 3 -37.72 28.43 -0.68
C GLY A 3 -36.48 28.24 -1.54
N LYS A 4 -35.32 28.07 -0.89
CA LYS A 4 -34.12 27.57 -1.56
C LYS A 4 -34.16 26.06 -1.56
N ASP A 5 -34.55 25.50 -2.69
CA ASP A 5 -34.41 24.09 -3.00
C ASP A 5 -32.94 23.69 -2.84
N LYS A 6 -32.66 22.89 -1.81
CA LYS A 6 -31.37 22.24 -1.65
C LYS A 6 -31.31 21.12 -2.69
N VAL A 7 -30.75 21.44 -3.85
CA VAL A 7 -30.38 20.46 -4.87
C VAL A 7 -29.41 19.47 -4.23
N ALA A 8 -29.90 18.26 -3.97
CA ALA A 8 -29.08 17.15 -3.52
C ALA A 8 -28.00 16.87 -4.58
N LYS A 9 -26.74 17.17 -4.23
CA LYS A 9 -25.59 16.86 -5.08
C LYS A 9 -25.43 15.33 -5.10
N LYS A 10 -26.02 14.68 -6.12
CA LYS A 10 -25.75 13.27 -6.42
C LYS A 10 -24.24 13.10 -6.54
N SER A 11 -23.63 12.36 -5.62
CA SER A 11 -22.24 11.93 -5.70
C SER A 11 -22.10 10.93 -6.84
N GLY A 12 -22.06 11.43 -8.07
CA GLY A 12 -21.81 10.62 -9.24
C GLY A 12 -20.43 9.98 -9.12
N PHE A 13 -20.37 8.67 -9.37
CA PHE A 13 -19.14 7.94 -9.60
C PHE A 13 -18.37 8.67 -10.72
N ASP A 14 -17.26 9.32 -10.35
CA ASP A 14 -16.48 10.15 -11.27
C ASP A 14 -15.61 9.26 -12.16
N THR A 15 -16.15 9.01 -13.35
CA THR A 15 -15.57 8.25 -14.46
C THR A 15 -14.21 8.76 -14.89
N THR A 16 -13.89 10.03 -14.65
CA THR A 16 -12.60 10.64 -15.00
C THR A 16 -11.46 10.00 -14.22
N ALA A 17 -11.63 9.77 -12.92
CA ALA A 17 -10.61 9.11 -12.10
C ALA A 17 -10.41 7.64 -12.49
N MET A 18 -11.48 6.96 -12.89
CA MET A 18 -11.40 5.57 -13.38
C MET A 18 -10.66 5.50 -14.72
N VAL A 19 -10.94 6.43 -15.65
CA VAL A 19 -10.25 6.51 -16.94
C VAL A 19 -8.77 6.81 -16.75
N MET A 20 -8.40 7.73 -15.86
CA MET A 20 -6.99 8.02 -15.58
C MET A 20 -6.26 6.82 -14.96
N ALA A 21 -6.91 6.09 -14.06
CA ALA A 21 -6.34 4.86 -13.51
C ALA A 21 -6.14 3.78 -14.57
N LEU A 22 -7.12 3.57 -15.46
CA LEU A 22 -7.02 2.61 -16.56
C LEU A 22 -5.93 3.01 -17.57
N VAL A 23 -5.77 4.30 -17.84
CA VAL A 23 -4.70 4.83 -18.69
C VAL A 23 -3.33 4.62 -18.05
N CYS A 24 -3.20 4.84 -16.73
CA CYS A 24 -1.96 4.53 -16.01
C CYS A 24 -1.64 3.03 -16.08
N VAL A 25 -2.62 2.15 -15.86
CA VAL A 25 -2.44 0.68 -15.92
C VAL A 25 -2.05 0.23 -17.33
N ALA A 26 -2.81 0.63 -18.35
CA ALA A 26 -2.54 0.29 -19.74
C ALA A 26 -1.18 0.87 -20.21
N GLY A 27 -0.87 2.10 -19.81
CA GLY A 27 0.41 2.74 -20.09
C GLY A 27 1.57 1.98 -19.45
N SER A 28 1.47 1.61 -18.18
CA SER A 28 2.48 0.80 -17.49
C SER A 28 2.63 -0.59 -18.12
N TYR A 29 1.54 -1.24 -18.50
CA TYR A 29 1.58 -2.54 -19.18
C TYR A 29 2.29 -2.45 -20.54
N LEU A 30 1.97 -1.43 -21.36
CA LEU A 30 2.66 -1.19 -22.63
C LEU A 30 4.14 -0.84 -22.45
N LEU A 31 4.47 -0.04 -21.42
CA LEU A 31 5.84 0.33 -21.08
C LEU A 31 6.66 -0.91 -20.70
N THR A 32 6.10 -1.81 -19.88
CA THR A 32 6.78 -3.04 -19.46
C THR A 32 6.90 -4.08 -20.59
N THR A 33 5.93 -4.16 -21.50
CA THR A 33 6.05 -5.08 -22.66
C THR A 33 7.01 -4.56 -23.72
N THR A 34 7.20 -3.24 -23.82
CA THR A 34 8.07 -2.62 -24.83
C THR A 34 9.51 -2.42 -24.32
N PHE A 35 9.67 -2.14 -23.03
CA PHE A 35 10.98 -2.05 -22.36
C PHE A 35 11.14 -3.24 -21.41
N LYS A 36 11.68 -4.35 -21.95
CA LYS A 36 12.33 -5.36 -21.10
C LYS A 36 13.58 -4.70 -20.51
N SER A 37 13.42 -3.99 -19.40
CA SER A 37 14.55 -3.40 -18.68
C SER A 37 15.42 -4.55 -18.17
N THR A 38 16.56 -4.71 -18.82
CA THR A 38 17.61 -5.64 -18.46
C THR A 38 18.41 -5.05 -17.30
N ALA A 39 18.57 -5.86 -16.24
CA ALA A 39 19.28 -5.60 -14.99
C ALA A 39 18.49 -4.87 -13.91
N GLN A 40 18.10 -5.65 -12.90
CA GLN A 40 17.57 -5.19 -11.64
C GLN A 40 18.68 -4.51 -10.81
N SER A 41 18.33 -3.50 -10.01
CA SER A 41 19.33 -2.72 -9.26
C SER A 41 20.02 -3.57 -8.18
N PRO A 42 21.29 -3.29 -7.82
CA PRO A 42 22.03 -4.10 -6.85
C PRO A 42 21.40 -4.09 -5.45
N ASN A 43 20.67 -3.04 -5.09
CA ASN A 43 19.96 -2.94 -3.80
C ASN A 43 18.48 -3.34 -3.87
N LYS A 44 17.90 -3.47 -5.07
CA LYS A 44 16.51 -3.86 -5.29
C LYS A 44 16.44 -5.13 -6.14
N THR A 45 17.06 -6.22 -5.68
CA THR A 45 17.27 -7.52 -6.35
C THR A 45 16.05 -8.44 -6.64
N PHE A 46 14.87 -8.27 -6.03
CA PHE A 46 13.74 -9.20 -6.15
C PHE A 46 12.77 -8.79 -7.28
N GLY A 47 12.61 -9.66 -8.29
CA GLY A 47 11.76 -9.38 -9.45
C GLY A 47 10.29 -9.78 -9.27
N SER A 48 10.01 -10.61 -8.26
CA SER A 48 8.69 -11.13 -7.95
C SER A 48 8.40 -11.11 -6.44
N PHE A 49 7.12 -11.14 -6.06
CA PHE A 49 6.73 -11.21 -4.66
C PHE A 49 7.14 -12.54 -4.02
N GLU A 50 7.12 -13.61 -4.80
CA GLU A 50 7.48 -14.98 -4.40
C GLU A 50 8.96 -15.07 -4.01
N GLU A 51 9.84 -14.38 -4.74
CA GLU A 51 11.26 -14.25 -4.39
C GLU A 51 11.48 -13.34 -3.17
N PHE A 52 10.69 -12.27 -3.04
CA PHE A 52 10.77 -11.31 -1.95
C PHE A 52 10.30 -11.88 -0.61
N TYR A 53 9.22 -12.69 -0.60
CA TYR A 53 8.55 -13.06 0.64
C TYR A 53 9.42 -13.84 1.65
N PRO A 54 10.29 -14.79 1.24
CA PRO A 54 11.24 -15.41 2.16
C PRO A 54 12.19 -14.42 2.83
N PHE A 55 12.66 -13.41 2.09
CA PHE A 55 13.45 -12.31 2.66
C PHE A 55 12.62 -11.46 3.62
N TYR A 56 11.38 -11.12 3.24
CA TYR A 56 10.48 -10.38 4.13
C TYR A 56 10.31 -11.10 5.48
N ILE A 57 10.06 -12.40 5.49
CA ILE A 57 9.91 -13.16 6.74
C ILE A 57 11.21 -13.24 7.54
N SER A 58 12.38 -13.30 6.91
CA SER A 58 13.65 -13.27 7.64
C SER A 58 13.91 -11.93 8.33
N GLN A 59 13.27 -10.84 7.90
CA GLN A 59 13.30 -9.52 8.55
C GLN A 59 12.33 -9.40 9.74
N HIS A 60 11.50 -10.42 9.99
CA HIS A 60 10.53 -10.48 11.09
C HIS A 60 10.78 -11.74 11.92
N ALA A 61 11.99 -11.90 12.44
CA ALA A 61 12.40 -13.05 13.25
C ALA A 61 11.94 -12.94 14.72
N ASP A 62 11.78 -11.73 15.23
CA ASP A 62 11.27 -11.43 16.57
C ASP A 62 9.74 -11.53 16.63
N GLU A 63 9.25 -12.14 17.70
CA GLU A 63 7.82 -12.35 17.91
C GLU A 63 7.05 -11.05 18.18
N THR A 64 7.66 -10.11 18.90
CA THR A 64 7.05 -8.81 19.17
C THR A 64 6.93 -8.00 17.89
N CYS A 65 7.94 -8.07 17.00
CA CYS A 65 7.85 -7.49 15.66
C CYS A 65 6.64 -8.04 14.89
N ARG A 66 6.50 -9.37 14.80
CA ARG A 66 5.34 -10.01 14.12
C ARG A 66 4.01 -9.61 14.75
N ARG A 67 3.93 -9.53 16.09
CA ARG A 67 2.72 -9.06 16.81
C ARG A 67 2.38 -7.62 16.46
N LEU A 68 3.37 -6.73 16.39
CA LEU A 68 3.16 -5.32 16.04
C LEU A 68 2.66 -5.16 14.59
N HIS A 69 3.21 -5.94 13.65
CA HIS A 69 2.67 -6.01 12.28
C HIS A 69 1.23 -6.51 12.29
N PHE A 70 0.94 -7.59 13.03
CA PHE A 70 -0.41 -8.13 13.15
C PHE A 70 -1.40 -7.10 13.70
N VAL A 71 -1.02 -6.33 14.74
CA VAL A 71 -1.83 -5.24 15.30
C VAL A 71 -2.03 -4.13 14.26
N GLY A 72 -0.96 -3.69 13.59
CA GLY A 72 -1.02 -2.67 12.54
C GLY A 72 -1.98 -3.05 11.42
N THR A 73 -1.89 -4.27 10.89
CA THR A 73 -2.79 -4.76 9.83
C THR A 73 -4.22 -4.95 10.35
N SER A 74 -4.41 -5.41 11.60
CA SER A 74 -5.73 -5.48 12.23
C SER A 74 -6.43 -4.12 12.27
N LEU A 75 -5.69 -3.05 12.58
CA LEU A 75 -6.22 -1.68 12.60
C LEU A 75 -6.63 -1.22 11.21
N ILE A 76 -5.96 -1.65 10.13
CA ILE A 76 -6.42 -1.38 8.76
C ILE A 76 -7.81 -2.00 8.52
N PHE A 77 -8.03 -3.25 8.95
CA PHE A 77 -9.35 -3.89 8.84
C PHE A 77 -10.41 -3.16 9.66
N LEU A 78 -10.08 -2.73 10.88
CA LEU A 78 -10.98 -1.96 11.73
C LEU A 78 -11.32 -0.59 11.12
N PHE A 79 -10.32 0.12 10.58
CA PHE A 79 -10.55 1.36 9.84
C PHE A 79 -11.43 1.13 8.62
N ASN A 80 -11.28 -0.01 7.94
CA ASN A 80 -12.13 -0.34 6.81
C ASN A 80 -13.58 -0.63 7.20
N VAL A 81 -13.82 -1.28 8.35
CA VAL A 81 -15.18 -1.48 8.88
C VAL A 81 -15.81 -0.14 9.25
N TYR A 82 -15.04 0.76 9.88
CA TYR A 82 -15.51 2.08 10.29
C TYR A 82 -15.69 3.05 9.12
N GLU A 83 -14.79 3.00 8.14
CA GLU A 83 -14.73 3.88 6.98
C GLU A 83 -14.48 3.02 5.74
N TRP A 84 -15.57 2.56 5.13
CA TRP A 84 -15.54 1.63 3.99
C TRP A 84 -14.70 2.12 2.81
N SER A 85 -14.48 3.44 2.69
CA SER A 85 -13.66 4.01 1.61
C SER A 85 -12.18 3.67 1.72
N VAL A 86 -11.73 3.15 2.87
CA VAL A 86 -10.35 2.69 3.06
C VAL A 86 -10.04 1.55 2.09
N PHE A 87 -10.93 0.55 1.96
CA PHE A 87 -10.72 -0.58 1.04
C PHE A 87 -10.51 -0.18 -0.42
N PRO A 88 -11.43 0.54 -1.10
CA PRO A 88 -11.19 0.94 -2.49
C PRO A 88 -9.98 1.86 -2.62
N SER A 89 -9.67 2.68 -1.62
CA SER A 89 -8.46 3.53 -1.65
C SER A 89 -7.17 2.70 -1.57
N LEU A 90 -7.15 1.63 -0.76
CA LEU A 90 -6.03 0.67 -0.69
C LEU A 90 -5.87 -0.09 -2.01
N ILE A 91 -6.96 -0.56 -2.61
CA ILE A 91 -6.93 -1.23 -3.91
C ILE A 91 -6.34 -0.31 -4.99
N MET A 92 -6.78 0.94 -5.04
CA MET A 92 -6.25 1.92 -5.98
C MET A 92 -4.77 2.23 -5.75
N ALA A 93 -4.36 2.39 -4.50
CA ALA A 93 -2.96 2.56 -4.14
C ALA A 93 -2.12 1.35 -4.55
N GLY A 94 -2.64 0.13 -4.36
CA GLY A 94 -1.98 -1.10 -4.76
C GLY A 94 -1.82 -1.23 -6.29
N ILE A 95 -2.86 -0.90 -7.05
CA ILE A 95 -2.80 -0.89 -8.53
C ILE A 95 -1.73 0.08 -9.02
N VAL A 96 -1.70 1.31 -8.47
CA VAL A 96 -0.68 2.31 -8.80
C VAL A 96 0.70 1.82 -8.38
N GLY A 97 0.84 1.24 -7.18
CA GLY A 97 2.09 0.67 -6.68
C GLY A 97 2.67 -0.38 -7.61
N THR A 98 1.87 -1.34 -8.08
CA THR A 98 2.30 -2.35 -9.06
C THR A 98 2.77 -1.72 -10.37
N GLY A 99 2.03 -0.74 -10.90
CA GLY A 99 2.40 -0.03 -12.13
C GLY A 99 3.69 0.77 -11.98
N VAL A 100 3.88 1.45 -10.84
CA VAL A 100 5.09 2.22 -10.53
C VAL A 100 6.28 1.30 -10.29
N PHE A 101 6.11 0.17 -9.59
CA PHE A 101 7.16 -0.83 -9.40
C PHE A 101 7.70 -1.34 -10.75
N ALA A 102 6.82 -1.64 -11.70
CA ALA A 102 7.21 -2.13 -13.02
C ALA A 102 8.16 -1.17 -13.77
N VAL A 103 8.04 0.13 -13.54
CA VAL A 103 8.92 1.17 -14.13
C VAL A 103 10.03 1.65 -13.19
N THR A 104 10.06 1.25 -11.92
CA THR A 104 11.07 1.69 -10.92
C THR A 104 11.90 0.54 -10.33
N GLN A 105 11.76 -0.69 -10.85
CA GLN A 105 12.55 -1.87 -10.44
C GLN A 105 14.07 -1.71 -10.57
N HIS A 106 14.53 -0.76 -11.39
CA HIS A 106 15.95 -0.44 -11.59
C HIS A 106 16.46 0.69 -10.67
N ILE A 107 15.59 1.26 -9.82
CA ILE A 107 15.94 2.31 -8.87
C ILE A 107 16.22 1.66 -7.51
N ASP A 108 17.35 2.00 -6.90
CA ASP A 108 17.84 1.40 -5.64
C ASP A 108 16.95 1.63 -4.41
N HIS A 109 15.92 2.47 -4.51
CA HIS A 109 15.05 2.84 -3.41
C HIS A 109 13.57 2.89 -3.81
N GLY A 110 12.70 2.67 -2.84
CA GLY A 110 11.25 2.63 -3.00
C GLY A 110 10.53 3.98 -2.89
N PHE A 111 11.21 5.10 -2.69
CA PHE A 111 10.54 6.38 -2.35
C PHE A 111 9.51 6.86 -3.39
N PHE A 112 9.77 6.66 -4.69
CA PHE A 112 8.81 7.03 -5.74
C PHE A 112 7.56 6.14 -5.70
N GLU A 113 7.75 4.85 -5.49
CA GLU A 113 6.69 3.86 -5.36
C GLU A 113 5.85 4.13 -4.09
N LEU A 114 6.50 4.31 -2.94
CA LEU A 114 5.83 4.67 -1.68
C LEU A 114 5.08 6.00 -1.80
N GLY A 115 5.72 7.03 -2.37
CA GLY A 115 5.12 8.34 -2.57
C GLY A 115 3.89 8.28 -3.47
N ALA A 116 3.95 7.53 -4.57
CA ALA A 116 2.81 7.32 -5.46
C ALA A 116 1.66 6.59 -4.75
N MET A 117 1.96 5.48 -4.05
CA MET A 117 0.96 4.73 -3.28
C MET A 117 0.28 5.61 -2.22
N MET A 118 1.06 6.35 -1.43
CA MET A 118 0.53 7.24 -0.38
C MET A 118 -0.30 8.37 -0.97
N LEU A 119 0.18 9.02 -2.03
CA LEU A 119 -0.55 10.11 -2.68
C LEU A 119 -1.89 9.61 -3.25
N THR A 120 -1.89 8.46 -3.93
CA THR A 120 -3.11 7.84 -4.44
C THR A 120 -4.08 7.53 -3.30
N PHE A 121 -3.62 6.88 -2.24
CA PHE A 121 -4.45 6.57 -1.08
C PHE A 121 -5.09 7.84 -0.49
N ILE A 122 -4.29 8.87 -0.23
CA ILE A 122 -4.74 10.13 0.39
C ILE A 122 -5.73 10.87 -0.52
N ILE A 123 -5.48 10.95 -1.82
CA ILE A 123 -6.39 11.61 -2.78
C ILE A 123 -7.73 10.88 -2.84
N PHE A 124 -7.73 9.55 -2.90
CA PHE A 124 -8.97 8.76 -2.91
C PHE A 124 -9.72 8.91 -1.58
N MET A 125 -9.03 8.84 -0.44
CA MET A 125 -9.63 9.11 0.87
C MET A 125 -10.23 10.52 0.94
N ARG A 126 -9.54 11.54 0.40
CA ARG A 126 -10.04 12.92 0.33
C ARG A 126 -11.30 13.03 -0.54
N LYS A 127 -11.37 12.26 -1.62
CA LYS A 127 -12.52 12.22 -2.54
C LYS A 127 -13.76 11.60 -1.90
N PHE A 128 -13.60 10.49 -1.17
CA PHE A 128 -14.71 9.83 -0.51
C PHE A 128 -15.15 10.53 0.78
N THR A 129 -14.19 10.89 1.65
CA THR A 129 -14.50 11.36 3.02
C THR A 129 -14.51 12.87 3.16
N GLY A 130 -13.96 13.61 2.20
CA GLY A 130 -13.75 15.05 2.33
C GLY A 130 -12.57 15.46 3.23
N SER A 131 -11.90 14.51 3.89
CA SER A 131 -10.93 14.77 4.95
C SER A 131 -9.52 14.30 4.58
N TRP A 132 -8.57 15.24 4.56
CA TRP A 132 -7.14 14.93 4.45
C TRP A 132 -6.61 14.19 5.67
N ALA A 133 -7.12 14.53 6.86
CA ALA A 133 -6.68 13.94 8.12
C ALA A 133 -6.94 12.43 8.16
N LYS A 134 -8.10 11.96 7.67
CA LYS A 134 -8.40 10.53 7.57
C LYS A 134 -7.46 9.80 6.61
N GLY A 135 -7.10 10.45 5.49
CA GLY A 135 -6.15 9.89 4.52
C GLY A 135 -4.74 9.70 5.09
N LEU A 136 -4.32 10.55 6.03
CA LEU A 136 -3.03 10.43 6.70
C LEU A 136 -3.07 9.50 7.92
N ALA A 137 -4.17 9.52 8.68
CA ALA A 137 -4.28 8.75 9.92
C ALA A 137 -4.12 7.24 9.70
N VAL A 138 -4.74 6.69 8.65
CA VAL A 138 -4.69 5.24 8.36
C VAL A 138 -3.26 4.72 8.16
N PRO A 139 -2.47 5.25 7.20
CA PRO A 139 -1.10 4.78 7.02
C PRO A 139 -0.20 5.09 8.21
N ILE A 140 -0.34 6.26 8.85
CA ILE A 140 0.48 6.61 10.03
C ILE A 140 0.27 5.61 11.16
N VAL A 141 -0.98 5.26 11.47
CA VAL A 141 -1.29 4.32 12.55
C VAL A 141 -0.81 2.93 12.19
N ALA A 142 -1.15 2.42 11.00
CA ALA A 142 -0.78 1.06 10.60
C ALA A 142 0.74 0.86 10.50
N TYR A 143 1.44 1.76 9.78
CA TYR A 143 2.90 1.68 9.65
C TYR A 143 3.63 2.08 10.93
N GLY A 144 3.03 2.89 11.80
CA GLY A 144 3.62 3.23 13.09
C GLY A 144 3.89 1.99 13.96
N PHE A 145 2.95 1.04 14.00
CA PHE A 145 3.15 -0.24 14.69
C PHE A 145 4.21 -1.11 13.99
N ALA A 146 4.11 -1.28 12.67
CA ALA A 146 5.06 -2.08 11.90
C ALA A 146 6.51 -1.57 12.05
N TRP A 147 6.72 -0.27 11.87
CA TRP A 147 8.05 0.35 12.00
C TRP A 147 8.59 0.30 13.43
N ALA A 148 7.72 0.36 14.45
CA ALA A 148 8.17 0.14 15.82
C ALA A 148 8.74 -1.27 16.01
N GLY A 149 8.14 -2.29 15.37
CA GLY A 149 8.67 -3.65 15.31
C GLY A 149 10.10 -3.68 14.76
N HIS A 150 10.27 -3.13 13.57
CA HIS A 150 11.57 -3.08 12.90
C HIS A 150 12.65 -2.30 13.66
N PHE A 151 12.32 -1.12 14.18
CA PHE A 151 13.32 -0.24 14.77
C PHE A 151 13.70 -0.58 16.22
N TYR A 152 12.78 -1.13 17.01
CA TYR A 152 13.03 -1.39 18.43
C TYR A 152 13.27 -2.86 18.76
N PHE A 153 12.78 -3.80 17.94
CA PHE A 153 12.89 -5.23 18.22
C PHE A 153 13.82 -5.93 17.23
N GLU A 154 13.61 -5.74 15.93
CA GLU A 154 14.49 -6.35 14.90
C GLU A 154 15.80 -5.60 14.73
N MET A 155 15.83 -4.31 15.10
CA MET A 155 16.97 -3.41 14.87
C MET A 155 17.41 -3.37 13.40
N ASN A 156 16.46 -3.48 12.47
CA ASN A 156 16.71 -3.46 11.04
C ASN A 156 15.95 -2.30 10.36
N LYS A 157 16.29 -2.04 9.09
CA LYS A 157 15.57 -1.06 8.28
C LYS A 157 14.40 -1.77 7.60
N PRO A 158 13.16 -1.27 7.73
CA PRO A 158 12.00 -1.84 7.04
C PRO A 158 12.23 -2.00 5.54
N ALA A 159 11.89 -3.18 5.01
CA ALA A 159 11.95 -3.46 3.58
C ALA A 159 11.08 -2.51 2.75
N THR A 160 10.09 -1.84 3.38
CA THR A 160 9.20 -0.85 2.75
C THR A 160 9.97 0.29 2.10
N PHE A 161 11.17 0.64 2.57
CA PHE A 161 11.96 1.70 1.94
C PHE A 161 12.60 1.29 0.60
N VAL A 162 12.61 0.01 0.27
CA VAL A 162 13.15 -0.54 -0.99
C VAL A 162 12.01 -1.14 -1.83
N TYR A 163 11.12 -1.91 -1.20
CA TYR A 163 9.95 -2.56 -1.82
C TYR A 163 8.64 -2.19 -1.12
N PRO A 164 8.11 -0.97 -1.28
CA PRO A 164 6.87 -0.54 -0.64
C PRO A 164 5.68 -1.45 -0.94
N MET A 165 5.45 -1.77 -2.22
CA MET A 165 4.32 -2.57 -2.67
C MET A 165 4.41 -4.01 -2.15
N TYR A 166 5.58 -4.64 -2.28
CA TYR A 166 5.78 -5.99 -1.76
C TYR A 166 5.74 -6.04 -0.24
N SER A 167 6.20 -5.00 0.46
CA SER A 167 6.10 -4.95 1.92
C SER A 167 4.65 -4.87 2.38
N LEU A 168 3.82 -4.04 1.72
CA LEU A 168 2.38 -3.98 2.01
C LEU A 168 1.70 -5.34 1.78
N PHE A 169 2.03 -6.03 0.68
CA PHE A 169 1.55 -7.40 0.44
C PHE A 169 2.10 -8.40 1.45
N GLY A 170 3.35 -8.22 1.88
CA GLY A 170 3.98 -8.99 2.95
C GLY A 170 3.21 -8.88 4.25
N ASP A 171 2.80 -7.67 4.65
CA ASP A 171 2.02 -7.42 5.86
C ASP A 171 0.68 -8.16 5.83
N PHE A 172 -0.06 -8.09 4.71
CA PHE A 172 -1.32 -8.84 4.57
C PHE A 172 -1.10 -10.35 4.58
N ARG A 173 -0.09 -10.86 3.87
CA ARG A 173 0.20 -12.30 3.86
C ARG A 173 0.62 -12.79 5.24
N LEU A 174 1.50 -12.07 5.93
CA LEU A 174 1.91 -12.36 7.31
C LEU A 174 0.69 -12.37 8.25
N PHE A 175 -0.20 -11.37 8.14
CA PHE A 175 -1.43 -11.31 8.91
C PHE A 175 -2.30 -12.56 8.71
N PHE A 176 -2.55 -12.96 7.46
CA PHE A 176 -3.36 -14.15 7.16
C PHE A 176 -2.69 -15.44 7.57
N GLU A 177 -1.37 -15.58 7.41
CA GLU A 177 -0.63 -16.77 7.87
C GLU A 177 -0.72 -16.92 9.39
N ILE A 178 -0.64 -15.82 10.15
CA ILE A 178 -0.82 -15.83 11.61
C ILE A 178 -2.29 -16.10 11.98
N ALA A 179 -3.23 -15.39 11.37
CA ALA A 179 -4.66 -15.53 11.66
C ALA A 179 -5.21 -16.94 11.34
N SER A 180 -4.65 -17.58 10.31
CA SER A 180 -4.99 -18.96 9.92
C SER A 180 -4.12 -20.02 10.59
N THR A 181 -3.26 -19.62 11.54
CA THR A 181 -2.34 -20.50 12.29
C THR A 181 -1.29 -21.23 11.45
N GLN A 182 -1.12 -20.86 10.18
CA GLN A 182 -0.05 -21.37 9.31
C GLN A 182 1.33 -20.90 9.79
N ARG A 183 1.39 -19.77 10.49
CA ARG A 183 2.60 -19.22 11.08
C ARG A 183 2.35 -18.83 12.53
N LYS A 184 3.30 -19.17 13.40
CA LYS A 184 3.29 -18.70 14.79
C LYS A 184 3.70 -17.24 14.84
N PHE A 185 3.30 -16.59 15.93
CA PHE A 185 3.85 -15.30 16.29
C PHE A 185 5.35 -15.36 16.49
#